data_AF-A0A7K2WQX3-F1
#
_entry.id   AF-A0A7K2WQX3-F1
#
_cell.length_a   1.000
_cell.length_b   1.000
_cell.length_c   1.000
_cell.angle_alpha   90.00
_cell.angle_beta   90.00
_cell.angle_gamma   90.00
#
_symmetry.space_group_name_H-M   'P 1'
#
loop_
_entity.id
_entity.type
_entity.pdbx_description
1 polymer ?
#
loop_
_entity_poly.entity_id
_entity_poly.type
_entity_poly.pdbx_seq_one_letter_code
_entity_poly.pdbx_strand_id
1 'polypeptide(L)'
;MTEHNADLVAFVRARLDDEERLAEAAGGAGWRAPQESPGEVHDDLGAITFSVRTRGFDQHIARQDPARTLRRIGSSRVLLDQYVPLAALDVDSPASDFPSGRAVGLGFAVRQLAAEHADHPDYRASWLPRFT
;
A
#
# COMPACT_ATOMS: atom_id res chain seq x y z
N MET A 1 12.36 -5.87 18.93
CA MET A 1 12.24 -5.89 17.45
C MET A 1 13.65 -5.98 16.90
N THR A 2 13.91 -6.87 15.94
CA THR A 2 15.22 -6.93 15.27
C THR A 2 15.42 -5.67 14.42
N GLU A 3 16.67 -5.27 14.19
CA GLU A 3 16.99 -4.13 13.31
C GLU A 3 16.41 -4.34 11.91
N HIS A 4 16.51 -5.57 11.39
CA HIS A 4 15.94 -5.96 10.09
C HIS A 4 14.42 -5.71 9.98
N ASN A 5 13.64 -6.11 11.00
CA ASN A 5 12.19 -5.93 10.99
C ASN A 5 11.80 -4.46 11.29
N ALA A 6 12.62 -3.74 12.05
CA ALA A 6 12.46 -2.31 12.27
C ALA A 6 12.60 -1.52 10.95
N ASP A 7 13.64 -1.82 10.18
CA ASP A 7 13.90 -1.21 8.88
C ASP A 7 12.76 -1.50 7.88
N LEU A 8 12.27 -2.75 7.85
CA LEU A 8 11.13 -3.14 7.02
C LEU A 8 9.88 -2.31 7.35
N VAL A 9 9.53 -2.19 8.64
CA VAL A 9 8.37 -1.41 9.08
C VAL A 9 8.54 0.06 8.74
N ALA A 10 9.73 0.63 8.99
CA ALA A 10 10.02 2.02 8.69
C ALA A 10 9.89 2.31 7.18
N PHE A 11 10.40 1.42 6.34
CA PHE A 11 10.27 1.51 4.89
C PHE A 11 8.81 1.52 4.44
N VAL A 12 8.00 0.54 4.88
CA VAL A 12 6.58 0.46 4.49
C VAL A 12 5.81 1.69 4.97
N ARG A 13 6.06 2.16 6.21
CA ARG A 13 5.43 3.39 6.72
C ARG A 13 5.76 4.60 5.86
N ALA A 14 7.04 4.80 5.52
CA ALA A 14 7.45 5.91 4.67
C ALA A 14 6.74 5.91 3.31
N ARG A 15 6.58 4.73 2.68
CA ARG A 15 5.88 4.60 1.40
C ARG A 15 4.38 4.89 1.52
N LEU A 16 3.74 4.40 2.57
CA LEU A 16 2.34 4.73 2.85
C LEU A 16 2.15 6.22 3.11
N ASP A 17 3.08 6.87 3.82
CA ASP A 17 3.05 8.32 4.06
C ASP A 17 3.25 9.11 2.75
N ASP A 18 4.13 8.65 1.87
CA ASP A 18 4.35 9.25 0.55
C ASP A 18 3.06 9.21 -0.29
N GLU A 19 2.39 8.05 -0.32
CA GLU A 19 1.12 7.89 -1.03
C GLU A 19 -0.03 8.68 -0.41
N GLU A 20 -0.11 8.74 0.92
CA GLU A 20 -1.13 9.52 1.65
C GLU A 20 -1.03 10.99 1.26
N ARG A 21 0.18 11.56 1.30
CA ARG A 21 0.40 12.96 0.92
C ARG A 21 0.02 13.25 -0.53
N LEU A 22 0.28 12.31 -1.46
CA LEU A 22 -0.12 12.46 -2.86
C LEU A 22 -1.64 12.40 -3.03
N ALA A 23 -2.32 11.50 -2.32
CA ALA A 23 -3.77 11.39 -2.36
C ALA A 23 -4.44 12.63 -1.75
N GLU A 24 -3.93 13.15 -0.63
CA GLU A 24 -4.42 14.38 -0.02
C GLU A 24 -4.21 15.60 -0.93
N ALA A 25 -3.03 15.73 -1.55
CA ALA A 25 -2.74 16.79 -2.51
C ALA A 25 -3.65 16.74 -3.75
N ALA A 26 -4.14 15.55 -4.12
CA ALA A 26 -5.13 15.35 -5.17
C ALA A 26 -6.59 15.64 -4.71
N GLY A 27 -6.76 16.23 -3.53
CA GLY A 27 -8.04 16.67 -2.97
C GLY A 27 -8.71 15.66 -2.03
N GLY A 28 -8.19 14.43 -1.91
CA GLY A 28 -8.72 13.39 -1.01
C GLY A 28 -10.15 12.91 -1.32
N ALA A 29 -10.80 13.46 -2.34
CA ALA A 29 -12.16 13.15 -2.75
C ALA A 29 -12.20 11.96 -3.73
N GLY A 30 -13.42 11.46 -3.99
CA GLY A 30 -13.65 10.43 -4.99
C GLY A 30 -13.65 11.01 -6.40
N TRP A 31 -13.19 10.22 -7.37
CA TRP A 31 -13.26 10.56 -8.79
C TRP A 31 -14.33 9.70 -9.48
N ARG A 32 -14.87 10.21 -10.59
CA ARG A 32 -15.88 9.52 -11.41
C ARG A 32 -15.56 9.65 -12.89
N ALA A 33 -15.93 8.63 -13.66
CA ALA A 33 -15.92 8.65 -15.13
C ALA A 33 -17.38 8.68 -15.61
N PRO A 34 -17.94 9.86 -15.96
CA PRO A 34 -19.34 9.98 -16.33
C PRO A 34 -19.64 9.27 -17.66
N GLN A 35 -20.77 8.56 -17.74
CA GLN A 35 -21.12 7.78 -18.93
C GLN A 35 -21.42 8.66 -20.14
N GLU A 36 -21.98 9.85 -19.89
CA GLU A 36 -22.29 10.87 -20.88
C GLU A 36 -21.05 11.56 -21.46
N SER A 37 -19.90 11.42 -20.79
CA SER A 37 -18.62 12.03 -21.21
C SER A 37 -17.48 11.00 -21.24
N PRO A 38 -17.51 10.02 -22.16
CA PRO A 38 -16.47 9.00 -22.24
C PRO A 38 -15.09 9.61 -22.44
N GLY A 39 -14.11 9.10 -21.71
CA GLY A 39 -12.74 9.59 -21.71
C GLY A 39 -12.47 10.71 -20.69
N GLU A 40 -13.49 11.24 -19.99
CA GLU A 40 -13.31 12.26 -18.97
C GLU A 40 -13.29 11.66 -17.56
N VAL A 41 -12.46 12.21 -16.69
CA VAL A 41 -12.48 11.92 -15.25
C VAL A 41 -12.81 13.21 -14.52
N HIS A 42 -13.77 13.13 -13.62
CA HIS A 42 -14.33 14.25 -12.89
C HIS A 42 -14.12 14.07 -11.38
N ASP A 43 -13.91 15.18 -10.68
CA ASP A 43 -14.14 15.30 -9.24
C ASP A 43 -15.47 16.02 -8.97
N ASP A 44 -15.66 16.54 -7.76
CA ASP A 44 -16.87 17.29 -7.39
C ASP A 44 -16.95 18.69 -8.03
N LEU A 45 -15.82 19.25 -8.49
CA LEU A 45 -15.72 20.56 -9.12
C LEU A 45 -15.81 20.51 -10.65
N GLY A 46 -15.53 19.36 -11.25
CA GLY A 46 -15.68 19.13 -12.69
C GLY A 46 -14.64 18.19 -13.27
N ALA A 47 -14.36 18.30 -14.57
CA ALA A 47 -13.35 17.49 -15.25
C ALA A 47 -11.94 17.84 -14.77
N ILE A 48 -11.17 16.83 -14.36
CA ILE A 48 -9.78 16.94 -13.89
C ILE A 48 -8.76 16.38 -14.90
N THR A 49 -9.18 15.45 -15.76
CA THR A 49 -8.33 14.92 -16.84
C THR A 49 -9.15 14.29 -17.97
N PHE A 50 -8.50 14.14 -19.13
CA PHE A 50 -9.06 13.60 -20.36
C PHE A 50 -8.16 12.48 -20.90
N SER A 51 -8.78 11.43 -21.43
CA SER A 51 -8.12 10.22 -21.92
C SER A 51 -8.72 9.75 -23.24
N VAL A 52 -8.06 8.78 -23.88
CA VAL A 52 -8.54 8.19 -25.14
C VAL A 52 -9.84 7.41 -24.87
N ARG A 53 -10.93 7.88 -25.46
CA ARG A 53 -12.31 7.42 -25.20
C ARG A 53 -12.56 5.92 -25.41
N THR A 54 -11.77 5.25 -26.24
CA THR A 54 -11.99 3.86 -26.66
C THR A 54 -11.23 2.81 -25.84
N ARG A 55 -10.50 3.23 -24.80
CA ARG A 55 -9.58 2.35 -24.06
C ARG A 55 -9.97 2.11 -22.59
N GLY A 56 -10.99 2.79 -22.08
CA GLY A 56 -11.43 2.65 -20.68
C GLY A 56 -10.42 3.19 -19.65
N PHE A 57 -9.51 4.07 -20.08
CA PHE A 57 -8.51 4.67 -19.19
C PHE A 57 -9.16 5.55 -18.13
N ASP A 58 -10.20 6.30 -18.50
CA ASP A 58 -11.05 7.07 -17.59
C ASP A 58 -11.59 6.21 -16.44
N GLN A 59 -12.11 5.02 -16.73
CA GLN A 59 -12.62 4.11 -15.71
C GLN A 59 -11.51 3.62 -14.77
N HIS A 60 -10.34 3.27 -15.31
CA HIS A 60 -9.21 2.85 -14.48
C HIS A 60 -8.71 4.00 -13.58
N ILE A 61 -8.55 5.20 -14.14
CA ILE A 61 -8.11 6.39 -13.41
C ILE A 61 -9.13 6.73 -12.31
N ALA A 62 -10.42 6.80 -12.65
CA ALA A 62 -11.48 7.05 -11.68
C ALA A 62 -11.54 5.97 -10.59
N ARG A 63 -11.20 4.72 -10.91
CA ARG A 63 -11.14 3.63 -9.92
C ARG A 63 -9.95 3.75 -8.98
N GLN A 64 -8.86 4.39 -9.40
CA GLN A 64 -7.67 4.66 -8.57
C GLN A 64 -7.76 6.04 -7.91
N ASP A 65 -8.97 6.43 -7.47
CA ASP A 65 -9.23 7.74 -6.87
C ASP A 65 -8.49 7.94 -5.52
N PRO A 66 -8.23 9.21 -5.14
CA PRO A 66 -7.61 9.56 -3.87
C PRO A 66 -8.29 8.98 -2.64
N ALA A 67 -9.63 9.06 -2.56
CA ALA A 67 -10.37 8.56 -1.41
C ALA A 67 -10.19 7.03 -1.22
N ARG A 68 -10.11 6.27 -2.31
CA ARG A 68 -9.83 4.83 -2.31
C ARG A 68 -8.40 4.56 -1.87
N THR A 69 -7.44 5.33 -2.35
CA THR A 69 -6.04 5.24 -1.92
C THR A 69 -5.91 5.44 -0.41
N LEU A 70 -6.56 6.47 0.16
CA LEU A 70 -6.58 6.71 1.60
C LEU A 70 -7.22 5.55 2.38
N ARG A 71 -8.32 4.97 1.90
CA ARG A 71 -8.93 3.76 2.53
C ARG A 71 -7.98 2.55 2.52
N ARG A 72 -7.26 2.34 1.41
CA ARG A 72 -6.25 1.27 1.28
C ARG A 72 -5.12 1.48 2.28
N ILE A 73 -4.57 2.69 2.35
CA ILE A 73 -3.50 3.06 3.29
C ILE A 73 -3.95 2.83 4.73
N GLY A 74 -5.17 3.25 5.10
CA GLY A 74 -5.73 2.99 6.43
C GLY A 74 -5.78 1.49 6.76
N SER A 75 -6.17 0.65 5.81
CA SER A 75 -6.17 -0.81 5.98
C SER A 75 -4.75 -1.37 6.16
N SER A 76 -3.78 -0.89 5.39
CA SER A 76 -2.37 -1.28 5.50
C SER A 76 -1.75 -0.84 6.83
N ARG A 77 -2.11 0.35 7.34
CA ARG A 77 -1.66 0.83 8.66
C ARG A 77 -2.20 -0.05 9.80
N VAL A 78 -3.47 -0.47 9.73
CA VAL A 78 -4.02 -1.44 10.70
C VAL A 78 -3.21 -2.73 10.70
N LEU A 79 -2.86 -3.27 9.53
CA LEU A 79 -2.02 -4.46 9.43
C LEU A 79 -0.65 -4.25 10.08
N LEU A 80 0.01 -3.12 9.82
CA LEU A 80 1.29 -2.78 10.44
C LEU A 80 1.17 -2.68 11.97
N ASP A 81 0.13 -2.04 12.47
CA ASP A 81 -0.10 -1.90 13.92
C ASP A 81 -0.33 -3.24 14.61
N GLN A 82 -0.86 -4.24 13.89
CA GLN A 82 -0.96 -5.62 14.39
C GLN A 82 0.37 -6.37 14.36
N TYR A 83 1.26 -6.05 13.41
CA TYR A 83 2.56 -6.70 13.25
C TYR A 83 3.62 -6.15 14.22
N VAL A 84 3.70 -4.82 14.39
CA VAL A 84 4.76 -4.15 15.16
C VAL A 84 4.97 -4.73 16.57
N PRO A 85 3.93 -5.00 17.38
CA PRO A 85 4.10 -5.59 18.71
C PRO A 85 4.71 -6.99 18.69
N LEU A 86 4.57 -7.72 17.57
CA LEU A 86 5.03 -9.09 17.37
C LEU A 86 6.31 -9.20 16.55
N ALA A 87 6.79 -8.11 15.95
CA ALA A 87 7.93 -8.11 15.03
C ALA A 87 9.23 -8.66 15.65
N ALA A 88 9.34 -8.75 16.98
CA ALA A 88 10.46 -9.41 17.64
C ALA A 88 10.45 -10.95 17.54
N LEU A 89 9.28 -11.55 17.27
CA LEU A 89 9.08 -13.00 17.15
C LEU A 89 9.11 -13.50 15.70
N ASP A 90 9.10 -12.59 14.72
CA ASP A 90 9.25 -12.90 13.29
C ASP A 90 10.75 -13.06 12.97
N VAL A 91 11.27 -14.25 13.24
CA VAL A 91 12.68 -14.64 13.11
C VAL A 91 12.77 -15.96 12.33
N ASP A 92 13.97 -16.31 11.84
CA ASP A 92 14.18 -17.50 10.99
C ASP A 92 13.83 -18.83 11.67
N SER A 93 13.93 -18.91 13.00
CA SER A 93 13.60 -20.10 13.80
C SER A 93 12.61 -19.74 14.92
N PRO A 94 11.33 -19.52 14.56
CA PRO A 94 10.31 -19.13 15.51
C PRO A 94 9.94 -20.31 16.44
N ALA A 95 9.47 -20.01 17.64
CA ALA A 95 8.89 -21.03 18.51
C ALA A 95 7.62 -21.62 17.87
N SER A 96 7.30 -22.88 18.17
CA SER A 96 6.06 -23.53 17.71
C SER A 96 4.87 -23.15 18.59
N ASP A 97 4.56 -21.85 18.68
CA ASP A 97 3.45 -21.30 19.45
C ASP A 97 2.61 -20.32 18.64
N PHE A 98 1.44 -19.95 19.18
CA PHE A 98 0.50 -19.06 18.50
C PHE A 98 1.07 -17.65 18.25
N PRO A 99 1.71 -16.96 19.22
CA PRO A 99 2.31 -15.64 18.98
C PRO A 99 3.37 -15.64 17.87
N SER A 100 4.25 -16.63 17.83
CA SER A 100 5.30 -16.72 16.81
C SER A 100 4.72 -17.05 15.44
N GLY A 101 3.73 -17.95 15.37
CA GLY A 101 3.00 -18.22 14.14
C GLY A 101 2.29 -16.97 13.59
N ARG A 102 1.65 -16.18 14.46
CA ARG A 102 1.03 -14.90 14.09
C ARG A 102 2.08 -13.88 13.62
N ALA A 103 3.23 -13.81 14.27
CA ALA A 103 4.32 -12.90 13.90
C ALA A 103 4.85 -13.20 12.49
N VAL A 104 5.14 -14.46 12.19
CA VAL A 104 5.64 -14.88 10.87
C VAL A 104 4.60 -14.65 9.77
N GLY A 105 3.33 -14.98 10.03
CA GLY A 105 2.25 -14.77 9.07
C GLY A 105 2.01 -13.29 8.75
N LEU A 106 1.97 -12.42 9.77
CA LEU A 106 1.86 -10.97 9.57
C LEU A 106 3.12 -10.40 8.92
N GLY A 107 4.30 -10.87 9.32
CA GLY A 107 5.57 -10.49 8.71
C GLY A 107 5.60 -10.78 7.22
N PHE A 108 5.10 -11.94 6.80
CA PHE A 108 4.95 -12.26 5.38
C PHE A 108 4.11 -11.21 4.63
N ALA A 109 2.97 -10.82 5.19
CA ALA A 109 2.12 -9.78 4.59
C ALA A 109 2.82 -8.42 4.53
N VAL A 110 3.54 -8.01 5.57
CA VAL A 110 4.32 -6.76 5.58
C VAL A 110 5.43 -6.78 4.51
N ARG A 111 6.10 -7.92 4.32
CA ARG A 111 7.08 -8.10 3.24
C ARG A 111 6.45 -7.94 1.85
N GLN A 112 5.20 -8.35 1.65
CA GLN A 112 4.48 -8.12 0.39
C GLN A 112 4.15 -6.63 0.18
N LEU A 113 3.76 -5.91 1.24
CA LEU A 113 3.57 -4.45 1.16
C LEU A 113 4.87 -3.74 0.75
N ALA A 114 6.02 -4.17 1.29
CA ALA A 114 7.31 -3.63 0.86
C ALA A 114 7.62 -3.95 -0.61
N ALA A 115 7.24 -5.14 -1.09
CA ALA A 115 7.48 -5.57 -2.47
C ALA A 115 6.69 -4.77 -3.52
N GLU A 116 5.60 -4.09 -3.15
CA GLU A 116 4.92 -3.12 -4.04
C GLU A 116 5.85 -1.97 -4.48
N HIS A 117 6.91 -1.71 -3.70
CA HIS A 117 7.90 -0.66 -3.94
C HIS A 117 9.30 -1.23 -4.23
N ALA A 118 9.37 -2.37 -4.91
CA ALA A 118 10.64 -3.06 -5.20
C ALA A 118 11.58 -2.26 -6.13
N ASP A 119 11.06 -1.25 -6.82
CA ASP A 119 11.80 -0.29 -7.66
C ASP A 119 12.39 0.89 -6.87
N HIS A 120 12.02 1.04 -5.59
CA HIS A 120 12.54 2.10 -4.74
C HIS A 120 14.02 1.84 -4.35
N PRO A 121 14.92 2.83 -4.39
CA PRO A 121 16.35 2.62 -4.09
C PRO A 121 16.64 2.07 -2.68
N ASP A 122 15.84 2.46 -1.70
CA ASP A 122 15.95 1.97 -0.31
C ASP A 122 15.34 0.58 -0.09
N TYR A 123 14.70 -0.01 -1.11
CA TYR A 123 14.15 -1.36 -1.00
C TYR A 123 15.27 -2.39 -0.84
N ARG A 124 15.12 -3.31 0.11
CA ARG A 124 16.09 -4.38 0.36
C ARG A 124 15.49 -5.71 -0.04
N ALA A 125 15.99 -6.31 -1.12
CA ALA A 125 15.55 -7.63 -1.59
C ALA A 125 15.71 -8.74 -0.52
N SER A 126 16.59 -8.55 0.46
CA SER A 126 16.73 -9.42 1.62
C SER A 126 15.48 -9.50 2.51
N TRP A 127 14.55 -8.55 2.39
CA TRP A 127 13.27 -8.62 3.10
C TRP A 127 12.35 -9.70 2.55
N LEU A 128 12.45 -10.11 1.28
CA LEU A 128 11.60 -11.19 0.79
C LEU A 128 12.06 -12.53 1.36
N PRO A 129 11.12 -13.44 1.73
CA PRO A 129 11.49 -14.78 2.13
C PRO A 129 12.24 -15.44 0.97
N ARG A 130 13.46 -15.91 1.23
CA ARG A 130 14.11 -16.86 0.33
C ARG A 130 13.47 -18.21 0.61
N PHE A 131 12.44 -18.55 -0.15
CA PHE A 131 11.98 -19.94 -0.17
C PHE A 131 13.11 -20.78 -0.77
N THR A 132 13.85 -21.49 0.07
CA THR A 132 14.63 -22.68 -0.31
C THR A 132 13.77 -23.91 -0.14
#